data_AF-A0A7Y8M3B8-F1
#
_entry.id   AF-A0A7Y8M3B8-F1
#
_cell.length_a   1.000
_cell.length_b   1.000
_cell.length_c   1.000
_cell.angle_alpha   90.00
_cell.angle_beta   90.00
_cell.angle_gamma   90.00
#
_symmetry.space_group_name_H-M   'P 1'
#
loop_
_entity.id
_entity.type
_entity.pdbx_description
1 polymer ?
#
loop_
_entity_poly.entity_id
_entity_poly.type
_entity_poly.pdbx_seq_one_letter_code
_entity_poly.pdbx_strand_id
1 'polypeptide(L)' 'MIHETSVKNCLSCNRSENEIPLVTLTYSSKPAYICSHCLPLLIHHPEQLIGRLEGADRIPPAEHND' A
#
# COMPACT_ATOMS: atom_id res chain seq x y z
N MET A 1 -1.47 -30.60 -1.06
CA MET A 1 -1.59 -29.38 -0.24
C MET A 1 -2.29 -28.32 -1.07
N ILE A 2 -3.52 -27.97 -0.73
CA ILE A 2 -4.27 -26.93 -1.44
C ILE A 2 -3.74 -25.61 -0.89
N HIS A 3 -2.98 -24.85 -1.68
CA HIS A 3 -2.59 -23.49 -1.29
C HIS A 3 -3.78 -22.59 -1.60
N GLU A 4 -4.49 -22.16 -0.57
CA GLU A 4 -5.54 -21.16 -0.72
C GLU A 4 -4.87 -19.80 -0.93
N THR A 5 -4.68 -19.42 -2.20
CA THR A 5 -4.19 -18.09 -2.56
C THR A 5 -5.32 -17.09 -2.42
N SER A 6 -5.43 -16.46 -1.25
CA SER A 6 -6.30 -15.30 -1.07
C SER A 6 -5.85 -14.18 -2.00
N VAL A 7 -6.74 -13.76 -2.90
CA VAL A 7 -6.56 -12.59 -3.77
C VAL A 7 -6.18 -11.39 -2.91
N LYS A 8 -5.15 -10.66 -3.33
CA LYS A 8 -4.70 -9.43 -2.66
C LYS A 8 -5.37 -8.21 -3.27
N ASN A 9 -5.58 -7.19 -2.45
CA ASN A 9 -6.22 -5.95 -2.84
C ASN A 9 -5.36 -4.76 -2.42
N CYS A 10 -5.35 -3.71 -3.24
CA CYS A 10 -4.75 -2.44 -2.87
C CYS A 10 -5.44 -1.89 -1.61
N LEU A 11 -4.68 -1.59 -0.57
CA LEU A 11 -5.20 -1.02 0.68
C LEU A 11 -5.90 0.34 0.48
N SER A 12 -5.61 1.04 -0.62
CA SER A 12 -6.13 2.40 -0.85
C SER A 12 -7.40 2.44 -1.69
N CYS A 13 -7.47 1.63 -2.75
CA CYS A 13 -8.60 1.66 -3.70
C CYS A 13 -9.34 0.32 -3.84
N ASN A 14 -8.92 -0.71 -3.10
CA ASN A 14 -9.52 -2.04 -3.06
C ASN A 14 -9.51 -2.84 -4.37
N ARG A 15 -8.92 -2.32 -5.46
CA ARG A 15 -8.72 -3.11 -6.69
C ARG A 15 -7.83 -4.32 -6.41
N SER A 16 -8.21 -5.45 -6.99
CA SER A 16 -7.50 -6.71 -6.82
C SER A 16 -6.22 -6.79 -7.66
N GLU A 17 -5.32 -7.71 -7.29
CA GLU A 17 -4.13 -8.05 -8.09
C GLU A 17 -4.46 -8.61 -9.49
N ASN A 18 -5.71 -9.05 -9.71
CA ASN A 18 -6.20 -9.48 -11.02
C ASN A 18 -6.60 -8.29 -11.92
N GLU A 19 -6.87 -7.11 -11.36
CA GLU A 19 -7.28 -5.92 -12.09
C GLU A 19 -6.12 -4.95 -12.34
N ILE A 20 -5.14 -4.89 -11.43
CA ILE A 20 -4.03 -3.94 -11.48
C ILE A 20 -2.80 -4.50 -10.74
N PRO A 21 -1.56 -4.28 -11.23
CA PRO A 21 -0.37 -4.74 -10.51
C PRO A 21 -0.27 -4.08 -9.13
N LEU A 22 0.03 -4.93 -8.13
CA LEU A 22 0.28 -4.52 -6.75
C LEU A 22 1.78 -4.56 -6.45
N VAL A 23 2.23 -3.58 -5.67
CA VAL A 23 3.53 -3.56 -5.01
C VAL A 23 3.34 -4.02 -3.56
N THR A 24 4.19 -4.93 -3.11
CA THR A 24 4.19 -5.39 -1.72
C THR A 24 5.12 -4.51 -0.89
N LEU A 25 4.58 -3.93 0.18
CA LEU A 25 5.35 -3.26 1.23
C LEU A 25 5.40 -4.17 2.45
N THR A 26 6.55 -4.28 3.10
CA THR A 26 6.67 -5.02 4.36
C THR A 26 6.99 -4.04 5.48
N TYR A 27 6.13 -4.00 6.51
CA TYR A 27 6.33 -3.20 7.71
C TYR A 27 5.95 -4.01 8.93
N SER A 28 6.78 -3.99 9.98
CA SER A 28 6.56 -4.79 11.20
C SER A 28 6.30 -6.28 10.88
N SER A 29 7.03 -6.83 9.89
CA SER A 29 6.86 -8.20 9.38
C SER A 29 5.48 -8.53 8.83
N LYS A 30 4.62 -7.53 8.58
CA LYS A 30 3.32 -7.68 7.93
C LYS A 30 3.36 -7.13 6.51
N PRO A 31 2.82 -7.86 5.52
CA PRO A 31 2.70 -7.35 4.17
C PRO A 31 1.50 -6.39 4.06
N ALA A 32 1.69 -5.33 3.28
CA ALA A 32 0.63 -4.46 2.78
C ALA A 32 0.77 -4.34 1.26
N TYR A 33 -0.34 -4.09 0.57
CA TYR A 33 -0.37 -4.07 -0.90
C TYR A 33 -0.88 -2.73 -1.40
N ILE A 34 -0.15 -2.10 -2.30
CA ILE A 34 -0.53 -0.82 -2.94
C ILE A 34 -0.44 -0.99 -4.45
N CYS A 35 -1.46 -0.60 -5.20
CA CYS A 35 -1.40 -0.70 -6.65
C CYS A 35 -0.50 0.38 -7.28
N SER A 36 0.03 0.09 -8.46
CA SER A 36 0.90 1.01 -9.21
C SER A 36 0.25 2.38 -9.50
N HIS A 37 -1.08 2.45 -9.55
CA HIS A 37 -1.81 3.71 -9.79
C HIS A 37 -1.95 4.58 -8.54
N CYS A 38 -2.17 3.97 -7.36
CA CYS A 38 -2.27 4.72 -6.11
C CYS A 38 -0.90 5.08 -5.52
N LEU A 39 0.13 4.29 -5.83
CA LEU A 39 1.47 4.46 -5.26
C LEU A 39 2.04 5.88 -5.45
N PRO A 40 2.01 6.51 -6.65
CA PRO A 40 2.56 7.85 -6.83
C PRO A 40 1.92 8.89 -5.92
N LEU A 41 0.58 8.89 -5.83
CA LEU A 41 -0.14 9.79 -4.93
C LEU A 41 0.27 9.57 -3.48
N LEU A 42 0.33 8.32 -3.03
CA LEU A 42 0.61 7.96 -1.64
C LEU A 42 2.06 8.21 -1.23
N ILE A 43 3.00 8.21 -2.18
CA ILE A 43 4.40 8.61 -1.90
C ILE A 43 4.46 10.11 -1.60
N HIS A 44 3.70 10.95 -2.31
CA HIS A 44 3.63 12.39 -2.03
C HIS A 44 2.73 12.73 -0.84
N HIS A 45 1.72 11.91 -0.56
CA HIS A 45 0.71 12.11 0.48
C HIS A 45 0.60 10.91 1.44
N PRO A 46 1.64 10.59 2.21
CA PRO A 46 1.64 9.43 3.10
C PRO A 46 0.59 9.53 4.23
N GLU A 47 0.14 10.74 4.57
CA GLU A 47 -0.94 10.98 5.54
C GLU A 47 -2.27 10.29 5.15
N GLN A 48 -2.49 10.04 3.86
CA GLN A 48 -3.68 9.30 3.37
C GLN A 48 -3.68 7.82 3.77
N LEU A 49 -2.56 7.31 4.31
CA LEU A 49 -2.45 5.95 4.84
C LEU A 49 -2.90 5.85 6.31
N ILE A 50 -3.11 6.97 7.01
CA ILE A 50 -3.54 6.97 8.41
C ILE A 50 -4.91 6.27 8.52
N GLY A 51 -4.98 5.26 9.38
CA GLY A 51 -6.17 4.41 9.54
C GLY A 51 -6.31 3.28 8.51
N ARG A 52 -5.41 3.20 7.50
CA ARG A 52 -5.36 2.13 6.49
C ARG A 52 -4.14 1.24 6.61
N LEU A 53 -3.02 1.79 7.09
CA LEU A 53 -1.77 1.09 7.35
C LEU A 53 -1.35 1.30 8.81
N GLU A 54 -1.03 0.21 9.51
CA GLU A 54 -0.50 0.28 10.87
C GLU A 54 0.81 1.10 10.89
N GLY A 55 0.91 2.08 11.78
CA GLY A 55 2.09 2.94 11.91
C GLY A 55 2.19 4.07 10.88
N ALA A 56 1.16 4.28 10.04
CA ALA A 56 1.12 5.36 9.06
C ALA A 56 1.25 6.77 9.67
N ASP A 57 0.84 6.95 10.92
CA ASP A 57 0.99 8.18 11.70
C ASP A 57 2.46 8.61 11.89
N ARG A 58 3.41 7.70 11.67
CA ARG A 58 4.85 7.92 11.86
C ARG A 58 5.61 8.07 10.55
N ILE A 59 4.93 8.01 9.41
CA ILE A 59 5.57 8.16 8.10
C ILE A 59 5.75 9.67 7.85
N PRO A 60 6.99 10.17 7.71
CA PRO A 60 7.21 11.57 7.41
C PRO A 60 6.66 11.88 6.00
N PRO A 61 6.13 13.10 5.77
CA PRO A 61 5.80 13.55 4.43
C PRO A 61 7.04 13.49 3.53
N ALA A 62 6.84 13.22 2.24
CA ALA A 62 7.94 13.24 1.29
C ALA A 62 8.52 14.67 1.21
N GLU A 63 9.82 14.80 1.41
CA GLU A 63 10.53 16.06 1.19
C GLU A 63 10.58 16.34 -0.32
N HIS A 64 10.01 17.46 -0.75
CA HIS A 64 10.22 17.98 -2.09
C HIS A 64 11.53 18.78 -2.09
N ASN A 65 12.61 18.19 -2.64
CA ASN A 65 13.75 18.97 -3.09
C ASN A 65 13.42 19.54 -4.47
N ASP A 66 13.04 20.81 -4.51
CA ASP A 66 12.91 21.62 -5.74
C ASP A 66 14.27 21.89 -6.40
#